data_AF-A0A955LHP6-F1
#
_entry.id   AF-A0A955LHP6-F1
#
_cell.length_a   1.000
_cell.length_b   1.000
_cell.length_c   1.000
_cell.angle_alpha   90.00
_cell.angle_beta   90.00
_cell.angle_gamma   90.00
#
_symmetry.space_group_name_H-M   'P 1'
#
loop_
_entity.id
_entity.type
_entity.pdbx_description
1 polymer ?
#
loop_
_entity_poly.entity_id
_entity_poly.type
_entity_poly.pdbx_seq_one_letter_code
_entity_poly.pdbx_strand_id
1 'polypeptide(L)' 'MHIGIDASRVNIDERTGTENYSYHVINALAKIDTENDYTLYFREKPKSKFFQELTNNNKNFEALVIKWPRL' A
#
# COMPACT_ATOMS: atom_id res chain seq x y z
N MET A 1 -16.76 2.24 -0.24
CA MET A 1 -16.42 2.60 1.17
C MET A 1 -14.98 3.11 1.21
N HIS A 2 -14.55 3.77 2.29
CA HIS A 2 -13.15 4.18 2.45
C HIS A 2 -12.41 3.23 3.40
N ILE A 3 -11.33 2.60 2.94
CA ILE A 3 -10.60 1.54 3.64
C ILE A 3 -9.14 1.97 3.85
N GLY A 4 -8.71 2.00 5.10
CA GLY A 4 -7.33 2.28 5.47
C GLY A 4 -6.50 1.02 5.64
N ILE A 5 -5.31 0.96 5.03
CA ILE A 5 -4.38 -0.19 5.14
C ILE A 5 -3.00 0.29 5.59
N ASP A 6 -2.42 -0.36 6.61
CA ASP A 6 -1.03 -0.12 7.00
C ASP A 6 -0.08 -0.71 5.94
N ALA A 7 0.60 0.16 5.19
CA ALA A 7 1.59 -0.17 4.17
C ALA A 7 3.02 0.19 4.62
N SER A 8 3.22 0.46 5.91
CA SER A 8 4.49 0.95 6.50
C SER A 8 5.71 0.07 6.26
N ARG A 9 5.52 -1.22 5.96
CA ARG A 9 6.59 -2.19 5.72
C ARG A 9 6.61 -2.79 4.31
N VAL A 10 5.70 -2.35 3.44
CA VAL A 10 5.52 -2.91 2.09
C VAL A 10 6.59 -2.35 1.12
N ASN A 11 7.19 -1.21 1.47
CA ASN A 11 8.23 -0.50 0.69
C ASN A 11 9.68 -0.89 1.06
N ILE A 12 9.90 -2.01 1.77
CA ILE A 12 11.26 -2.49 2.14
C ILE A 12 11.79 -3.39 1.01
N ASP A 13 13.06 -3.22 0.61
CA ASP A 13 13.67 -3.92 -0.53
C ASP A 13 13.74 -5.45 -0.35
N GLU A 14 13.98 -5.93 0.88
CA GLU A 14 13.92 -7.36 1.22
C GLU A 14 12.66 -7.65 2.05
N ARG A 15 11.55 -7.97 1.36
CA ARG A 15 10.30 -8.39 2.03
C ARG A 15 10.46 -9.82 2.54
N THR A 16 10.37 -10.03 3.85
CA THR A 16 10.31 -11.37 4.45
C THR A 16 8.94 -11.58 5.13
N GLY A 17 8.37 -12.77 5.05
CA GLY A 17 7.13 -13.11 5.77
C GLY A 17 5.91 -12.21 5.47
N THR A 18 5.40 -11.54 6.51
CA THR A 18 4.18 -10.70 6.53
C THR A 18 4.20 -9.55 5.55
N GLU A 19 5.36 -8.96 5.29
CA GLU A 19 5.56 -7.86 4.37
C GLU A 19 5.21 -8.28 2.93
N ASN A 20 5.50 -9.53 2.58
CA ASN A 20 5.15 -10.10 1.28
C ASN A 20 3.64 -10.43 1.20
N TYR A 21 3.04 -10.89 2.30
CA TYR A 21 1.59 -11.10 2.36
C TYR A 21 0.82 -9.80 2.11
N SER A 22 1.13 -8.72 2.84
CA SER A 22 0.45 -7.44 2.66
C SER A 22 0.63 -6.88 1.25
N TYR A 23 1.83 -7.03 0.67
CA TYR A 23 2.08 -6.66 -0.73
C TYR A 23 1.11 -7.37 -1.68
N HIS A 24 1.01 -8.71 -1.59
CA HIS A 24 0.16 -9.49 -2.48
C HIS A 24 -1.33 -9.24 -2.27
N VAL A 25 -1.78 -9.03 -1.02
CA VAL A 25 -3.18 -8.70 -0.72
C VAL A 25 -3.55 -7.35 -1.32
N ILE A 26 -2.76 -6.30 -1.06
CA ILE A 26 -3.00 -4.97 -1.62
C ILE A 26 -3.00 -5.04 -3.15
N ASN A 27 -2.02 -5.75 -3.74
CA ASN A 27 -1.93 -5.88 -5.19
C ASN A 27 -3.11 -6.64 -5.80
N ALA A 28 -3.59 -7.69 -5.14
CA ALA A 28 -4.76 -8.43 -5.60
C ALA A 28 -6.03 -7.57 -5.52
N LEU A 29 -6.25 -6.88 -4.40
CA LEU A 29 -7.38 -5.94 -4.24
C LEU A 29 -7.36 -4.86 -5.32
N ALA A 30 -6.20 -4.27 -5.58
CA ALA A 30 -6.07 -3.22 -6.58
C ALA A 30 -6.39 -3.69 -8.02
N LYS A 31 -6.31 -5.00 -8.30
CA LYS A 31 -6.69 -5.59 -9.60
C LYS A 31 -8.18 -5.87 -9.73
N ILE A 32 -8.87 -6.16 -8.64
CA ILE A 32 -10.24 -6.71 -8.68
C ILE A 32 -11.30 -5.75 -8.14
N ASP A 33 -10.93 -4.84 -7.25
CA ASP A 33 -11.86 -3.91 -6.63
C ASP A 33 -11.86 -2.57 -7.36
N THR A 34 -13.04 -2.19 -7.85
CA THR A 34 -13.31 -0.93 -8.57
C THR A 34 -14.30 -0.03 -7.84
N GLU A 35 -14.83 -0.46 -6.70
CA GLU A 35 -15.90 0.22 -5.98
C GLU A 35 -15.42 0.97 -4.73
N ASN A 36 -14.41 0.44 -4.04
CA ASN A 36 -13.92 1.04 -2.80
C ASN A 36 -12.73 1.97 -3.03
N ASP A 37 -12.61 2.97 -2.16
CA ASP A 37 -11.47 3.87 -2.06
C ASP A 37 -10.53 3.38 -0.96
N TYR A 38 -9.23 3.45 -1.23
CA TYR A 38 -8.19 2.88 -0.38
C TYR A 38 -7.12 3.92 -0.04
N THR A 39 -6.83 4.07 1.25
CA THR A 39 -5.67 4.83 1.73
C THR A 39 -4.59 3.88 2.22
N LEU A 40 -3.42 3.92 1.57
CA LEU A 40 -2.24 3.18 2.00
C LEU A 40 -1.35 4.08 2.87
N TYR A 41 -1.19 3.69 4.13
CA TYR A 41 -0.39 4.45 5.10
C TYR A 41 1.07 4.01 5.06
N PHE A 42 1.96 4.89 4.65
CA PHE A 42 3.41 4.65 4.60
C PHE A 42 4.17 5.44 5.67
N ARG A 43 5.34 4.93 6.06
CA ARG A 43 6.30 5.69 6.91
C ARG A 43 7.04 6.75 6.13
N GLU A 44 7.38 6.43 4.89
CA GLU A 44 8.10 7.28 3.96
C GLU A 44 7.36 7.29 2.64
N LYS A 45 7.56 8.34 1.84
CA LYS A 45 6.92 8.43 0.54
C LYS A 45 7.38 7.25 -0.33
N PRO A 46 6.48 6.39 -0.83
CA PRO A 46 6.87 5.29 -1.70
C PRO A 46 7.43 5.84 -3.00
N LYS A 47 8.36 5.10 -3.62
CA LYS A 47 8.83 5.42 -4.98
C LYS A 47 7.64 5.35 -5.93
N SER A 48 7.52 6.32 -6.85
CA SER A 48 6.38 6.40 -7.79
C SER A 48 6.15 5.09 -8.54
N LYS A 49 7.22 4.51 -9.11
CA LYS A 49 7.16 3.21 -9.80
C LYS A 49 6.66 2.08 -8.91
N PHE A 50 7.15 2.02 -7.67
CA PHE A 50 6.72 0.99 -6.72
C PHE A 50 5.23 1.11 -6.38
N PHE A 51 4.74 2.32 -6.14
CA PHE A 51 3.32 2.54 -5.86
C PHE A 51 2.45 2.13 -7.05
N GLN A 52 2.85 2.49 -8.28
CA GLN A 52 2.13 2.11 -9.50
C GLN A 52 2.07 0.59 -9.69
N GLU A 53 3.15 -0.13 -9.42
CA GLU A 53 3.20 -1.60 -9.46
C GLU A 53 2.32 -2.23 -8.38
N LEU A 54 2.37 -1.71 -7.16
CA LEU A 54 1.57 -2.17 -6.03
C LEU A 54 0.08 -2.02 -6.32
N THR A 55 -0.35 -0.87 -6.84
CA THR A 55 -1.77 -0.52 -7.04
C THR A 55 -2.27 -0.80 -8.46
N ASN A 56 -1.44 -1.32 -9.37
CA ASN A 56 -1.79 -1.53 -10.78
C ASN A 56 -2.38 -0.27 -11.45
N ASN A 57 -1.89 0.92 -11.07
CA ASN A 57 -2.45 2.22 -11.48
C ASN A 57 -3.95 2.41 -11.18
N ASN A 58 -4.49 1.69 -10.21
CA ASN A 58 -5.87 1.87 -9.79
C ASN A 58 -6.04 3.24 -9.12
N LYS A 59 -6.90 4.08 -9.71
CA LYS A 59 -7.16 5.47 -9.27
C LYS A 59 -7.82 5.55 -7.89
N ASN A 60 -8.42 4.47 -7.40
CA ASN A 60 -9.07 4.43 -6.11
C ASN A 60 -8.07 4.25 -4.96
N PHE A 61 -6.77 4.08 -5.25
CA PHE A 61 -5.71 3.96 -4.25
C PHE A 61 -4.93 5.26 -4.14
N GLU A 62 -4.84 5.77 -2.91
CA GLU A 62 -3.97 6.89 -2.57
C GLU A 62 -2.91 6.52 -1.53
N ALA A 63 -1.80 7.25 -1.55
CA ALA A 63 -0.71 7.09 -0.59
C ALA A 63 -0.70 8.24 0.42
N LEU A 64 -0.79 7.93 1.70
CA LEU A 64 -0.62 8.91 2.78
C LEU A 64 0.62 8.56 3.61
N VAL A 65 1.48 9.54 3.87
CA VAL A 65 2.65 9.36 4.74
C VAL A 65 2.30 9.81 6.15
N ILE A 66 2.42 8.89 7.11
CA ILE A 66 2.24 9.17 8.54
C ILE A 66 3.57 9.12 9.28
N LYS A 67 3.95 10.25 9.91
CA LYS A 67 5.18 10.38 10.71
C LYS A 67 4.91 10.06 12.18
N TRP A 68 4.36 8.89 12.47
CA TRP A 68 4.19 8.45 13.86
C TRP A 68 5.43 7.66 14.31
N PRO A 69 6.12 8.08 15.38
CA PRO A 69 7.12 7.25 16.01
C PRO A 69 6.42 6.01 16.58
N ARG A 70 6.94 4.81 16.29
CA ARG A 70 6.52 3.63 17.06
C ARG A 70 7.31 3.64 18.36
N LEU A 71 6.59 3.42 19.47
CA LEU A 71 7.18 3.07 20.76
C LEU A 71 8.12 1.87 20.61
#